data_AF-A0A5C7LDE3-F1
#
_entry.id   AF-A0A5C7LDE3-F1
#
_cell.length_a   1.000
_cell.length_b   1.000
_cell.length_c   1.000
_cell.angle_alpha   90.00
_cell.angle_beta   90.00
_cell.angle_gamma   90.00
#
_symmetry.space_group_name_H-M   'P 1'
#
loop_
_entity.id
_entity.type
_entity.pdbx_description
1 polymer ?
#
loop_
_entity_poly.entity_id
_entity_poly.type
_entity_poly.pdbx_seq_one_letter_code
_entity_poly.pdbx_strand_id
1 'polypeptide(L)'
;MKIVAIDPGETTGWSTWETEGLKKLDGGQAPLWEFVDALDMALDPANPDIGFDNEVTAALRGVKQIVCEDWAIYPREAESGALNWDKCRTARGIGAIELIARRYVVPLKLQPAAIKETAKAMGAEDLFVAPLHENRHENDSAYHAVHFTYREAAKAAGA
;
A
#
# COMPACT_ATOMS: atom_id res chain seq x y z
N MET A 1 -10.08 12.61 0.14
CA MET A 1 -8.59 12.57 0.17
C MET A 1 -8.13 11.39 -0.68
N LYS A 2 -7.05 11.53 -1.47
CA LYS A 2 -6.46 10.41 -2.23
C LYS A 2 -5.43 9.66 -1.38
N ILE A 3 -5.56 8.35 -1.26
CA ILE A 3 -4.58 7.49 -0.57
C ILE A 3 -4.01 6.45 -1.53
N VAL A 4 -2.86 5.88 -1.16
CA VAL A 4 -2.39 4.59 -1.70
C VAL A 4 -2.39 3.56 -0.57
N ALA A 5 -2.94 2.39 -0.83
CA ALA A 5 -2.82 1.20 0.00
C ALA A 5 -1.83 0.23 -0.62
N ILE A 6 -0.97 -0.37 0.21
CA ILE A 6 0.18 -1.16 -0.23
C ILE A 6 0.22 -2.47 0.56
N ASP A 7 0.25 -3.59 -0.17
CA ASP A 7 0.61 -4.93 0.32
C ASP A 7 2.05 -5.23 -0.17
N PRO A 8 3.08 -4.97 0.66
CA PRO A 8 4.47 -5.05 0.26
C PRO A 8 4.95 -6.50 0.18
N GLY A 9 5.61 -6.83 -0.91
CA GLY A 9 6.20 -8.14 -1.17
C GLY A 9 7.10 -8.09 -2.40
N GLU A 10 7.77 -9.21 -2.74
CA GLU A 10 8.55 -9.28 -3.99
C GLU A 10 7.71 -8.88 -5.21
N THR A 11 6.44 -9.27 -5.19
CA THR A 11 5.36 -8.67 -5.96
C THR A 11 4.56 -7.81 -4.99
N THR A 12 4.64 -6.49 -5.13
CA THR A 12 3.93 -5.52 -4.31
C THR A 12 2.56 -5.27 -4.91
N GLY A 13 1.52 -5.58 -4.16
CA GLY A 13 0.15 -5.20 -4.47
C GLY A 13 -0.12 -3.77 -4.07
N TRP A 14 -0.81 -3.01 -4.90
CA TRP A 14 -1.10 -1.62 -4.61
C TRP A 14 -2.45 -1.20 -5.17
N SER A 15 -3.08 -0.22 -4.53
CA SER A 15 -4.29 0.41 -5.05
C SER A 15 -4.43 1.84 -4.53
N THR A 16 -5.00 2.72 -5.36
CA THR A 16 -5.28 4.11 -4.98
C THR A 16 -6.76 4.36 -4.82
N TRP A 17 -7.11 5.22 -3.87
CA TRP A 17 -8.48 5.37 -3.40
C TRP A 17 -8.83 6.81 -3.09
N GLU A 18 -10.07 7.19 -3.40
CA GLU A 18 -10.73 8.34 -2.78
C GLU A 18 -11.44 7.88 -1.51
N THR A 19 -11.03 8.43 -0.37
CA THR A 19 -11.62 8.07 0.94
C THR A 19 -13.04 8.58 1.10
N GLU A 20 -13.37 9.69 0.42
CA GLU A 20 -14.73 10.23 0.41
C GLU A 20 -15.57 9.39 -0.56
N GLY A 21 -16.36 8.47 0.00
CA GLY A 21 -17.18 7.53 -0.78
C GLY A 21 -16.55 6.17 -1.06
N LEU A 22 -15.37 5.87 -0.48
CA LEU A 22 -14.67 4.57 -0.62
C LEU A 22 -14.58 4.11 -2.09
N LYS A 23 -14.01 4.96 -2.93
CA LYS A 23 -13.92 4.70 -4.38
C LYS A 23 -12.50 4.32 -4.77
N LYS A 24 -12.34 3.13 -5.33
CA LYS A 24 -11.09 2.71 -5.96
C LYS A 24 -10.87 3.51 -7.24
N LEU A 25 -9.68 4.09 -7.40
CA LEU A 25 -9.29 4.86 -8.58
C LEU A 25 -8.49 4.00 -9.55
N ASP A 26 -7.50 3.28 -9.02
CA ASP A 26 -6.56 2.47 -9.79
C ASP A 26 -5.94 1.41 -8.88
N GLY A 27 -5.29 0.42 -9.46
CA GLY A 27 -4.58 -0.61 -8.72
C GLY A 27 -3.89 -1.61 -9.63
N GLY A 28 -3.02 -2.40 -9.00
CA GLY A 28 -2.33 -3.47 -9.68
C GLY A 28 -1.26 -4.08 -8.79
N GLN A 29 -0.26 -4.65 -9.46
CA GLN A 29 0.86 -5.28 -8.81
C GLN A 29 2.14 -5.04 -9.61
N ALA A 30 3.24 -4.81 -8.91
CA ALA A 30 4.54 -4.52 -9.53
C ALA A 30 5.69 -5.16 -8.74
N PRO A 31 6.84 -5.43 -9.35
CA PRO A 31 8.04 -5.81 -8.61
C PRO A 31 8.38 -4.78 -7.53
N LEU A 32 8.82 -5.25 -6.35
CA LEU A 32 9.02 -4.41 -5.16
C LEU A 32 9.76 -3.10 -5.45
N TRP A 33 10.93 -3.20 -6.08
CA TRP A 33 11.78 -2.03 -6.30
C TRP A 33 11.24 -1.11 -7.39
N GLU A 34 10.57 -1.65 -8.41
CA GLU A 34 9.89 -0.84 -9.42
C GLU A 34 8.75 -0.03 -8.80
N PHE A 35 8.00 -0.62 -7.86
CA PHE A 35 6.96 0.10 -7.12
C PHE A 35 7.57 1.18 -6.21
N VAL A 36 8.65 0.87 -5.48
CA VAL A 36 9.34 1.83 -4.60
C VAL A 36 9.87 3.01 -5.41
N ASP A 37 10.49 2.76 -6.55
CA ASP A 37 10.99 3.81 -7.45
C ASP A 37 9.83 4.66 -8.01
N ALA A 38 8.74 4.01 -8.44
CA ALA A 38 7.54 4.70 -8.91
C ALA A 38 6.92 5.60 -7.82
N LEU A 39 6.90 5.15 -6.57
CA LEU A 39 6.41 5.92 -5.43
C LEU A 39 7.32 7.13 -5.13
N ASP A 40 8.65 6.95 -5.11
CA ASP A 40 9.60 8.05 -4.92
C ASP A 40 9.43 9.11 -6.03
N MET A 41 9.37 8.66 -7.29
CA MET A 41 9.15 9.51 -8.45
C MET A 41 7.81 10.25 -8.39
N ALA A 42 6.73 9.56 -8.01
CA ALA A 42 5.38 10.14 -7.98
C ALA A 42 5.24 11.25 -6.94
N LEU A 43 5.94 11.12 -5.80
CA LEU A 43 5.88 12.06 -4.69
C LEU A 43 6.92 13.18 -4.77
N ASP A 44 7.96 13.04 -5.59
CA ASP A 44 8.97 14.08 -5.78
C ASP A 44 8.40 15.29 -6.55
N PRO A 45 8.28 16.48 -5.92
CA PRO A 45 7.82 17.68 -6.62
C PRO A 45 8.81 18.18 -7.69
N ALA A 46 10.09 17.76 -7.62
CA ALA A 46 11.09 18.07 -8.64
C ALA A 46 10.98 17.18 -9.88
N ASN A 47 10.13 16.14 -9.84
CA ASN A 47 9.83 15.28 -10.97
C ASN A 47 8.41 15.62 -11.49
N PRO A 48 8.24 16.73 -12.24
CA PRO A 48 6.93 17.12 -12.75
C PRO A 48 6.39 16.04 -13.69
N ASP A 49 5.06 15.95 -13.77
CA ASP A 49 4.38 15.11 -14.75
C ASP A 49 4.74 15.58 -16.17
N ILE A 50 5.67 14.86 -16.80
CA ILE A 50 6.23 15.17 -18.12
C ILE A 50 5.79 14.15 -19.18
N GLY A 51 4.76 13.34 -18.91
CA GLY A 51 4.24 12.36 -19.88
C GLY A 51 5.14 11.14 -20.13
N PHE A 52 6.13 10.91 -19.27
CA PHE A 52 6.97 9.69 -19.27
C PHE A 52 6.77 8.83 -18.03
N ASP A 53 5.76 9.15 -17.20
CA ASP A 53 5.40 8.33 -16.06
C ASP A 53 4.94 6.95 -16.56
N ASN A 54 5.48 5.88 -15.95
CA ASN A 54 4.87 4.57 -16.11
C ASN A 54 3.48 4.58 -15.45
N GLU A 55 2.66 3.57 -15.75
CA GLU A 55 1.26 3.50 -15.25
C GLU A 55 1.19 3.59 -13.73
N VAL A 56 2.14 2.99 -13.01
CA VAL A 56 2.22 3.04 -11.53
C VAL A 56 2.52 4.45 -11.04
N THR A 57 3.54 5.12 -11.59
CA THR A 57 3.90 6.49 -11.19
C THR A 57 2.73 7.44 -11.42
N ALA A 58 2.07 7.36 -12.58
CA ALA A 58 0.91 8.18 -12.91
C ALA A 58 -0.24 7.95 -11.92
N ALA A 59 -0.54 6.69 -11.60
CA ALA A 59 -1.58 6.33 -10.64
C ALA A 59 -1.29 6.87 -9.23
N LEU A 60 -0.02 6.96 -8.82
CA LEU A 60 0.40 7.43 -7.50
C LEU A 60 0.48 8.96 -7.37
N ARG A 61 0.41 9.72 -8.47
CA ARG A 61 0.44 11.19 -8.40
C ARG A 61 -0.69 11.75 -7.53
N GLY A 62 -0.35 12.73 -6.70
CA GLY A 62 -1.30 13.44 -5.85
C GLY A 62 -1.77 12.68 -4.60
N VAL A 63 -1.21 11.51 -4.31
CA VAL A 63 -1.45 10.79 -3.05
C VAL A 63 -1.13 11.69 -1.85
N LYS A 64 -2.02 11.68 -0.85
CA LYS A 64 -1.92 12.48 0.38
C LYS A 64 -1.72 11.66 1.64
N GLN A 65 -1.81 10.35 1.55
CA GLN A 65 -1.61 9.41 2.66
C GLN A 65 -1.21 8.05 2.09
N ILE A 66 -0.21 7.43 2.71
CA ILE A 66 0.20 6.06 2.44
C ILE A 66 -0.36 5.16 3.54
N VAL A 67 -0.96 4.04 3.17
CA VAL A 67 -1.37 2.96 4.07
C VAL A 67 -0.63 1.71 3.63
N CYS A 68 0.19 1.13 4.49
CA CYS A 68 1.04 0.00 4.12
C CYS A 68 0.84 -1.14 5.12
N GLU A 69 0.75 -2.38 4.63
CA GLU A 69 0.82 -3.55 5.50
C GLU A 69 2.15 -3.52 6.27
N ASP A 70 2.07 -3.75 7.57
CA ASP A 70 3.22 -3.86 8.45
C ASP A 70 3.83 -5.25 8.33
N TRP A 71 5.15 -5.33 8.42
CA TRP A 71 5.84 -6.62 8.34
C TRP A 71 6.00 -7.23 9.72
N ALA A 72 5.47 -8.44 9.89
CA ALA A 72 5.75 -9.29 11.04
C ALA A 72 6.74 -10.40 10.65
N ILE A 73 7.83 -10.53 11.40
CA ILE A 73 8.67 -11.72 11.33
C ILE A 73 7.88 -12.88 11.94
N TYR A 74 7.56 -13.89 11.12
CA TYR A 74 7.03 -15.13 11.67
C TYR A 74 8.14 -15.83 12.49
N PRO A 75 7.88 -16.24 13.74
CA PRO A 75 8.89 -16.88 14.59
C PRO A 75 9.62 -18.06 13.92
N ARG A 76 8.88 -18.89 13.16
CA ARG A 76 9.43 -20.00 12.38
C ARG A 76 10.45 -19.57 11.32
N GLU A 77 10.26 -18.39 10.73
CA GLU A 77 11.15 -17.86 9.69
C GLU A 77 12.41 -17.29 10.35
N ALA A 78 12.27 -16.62 11.50
CA ALA A 78 13.40 -16.21 12.33
C ALA A 78 14.30 -17.40 12.72
N GLU A 79 13.68 -18.48 13.19
CA GLU A 79 14.36 -19.70 13.62
C GLU A 79 15.07 -20.43 12.47
N SER A 80 14.59 -20.31 11.24
CA SER A 80 15.18 -20.96 10.05
C SER A 80 16.39 -20.22 9.44
N GLY A 81 16.83 -19.11 10.07
CA GLY A 81 17.88 -18.26 9.51
C GLY A 81 17.41 -17.38 8.35
N ALA A 82 16.10 -17.10 8.26
CA ALA A 82 15.53 -16.19 7.26
C ALA A 82 15.83 -14.70 7.55
N LEU A 83 16.45 -14.38 8.68
CA LEU A 83 16.97 -13.04 9.01
C LEU A 83 18.30 -12.71 8.31
N ASN A 84 18.72 -13.53 7.34
CA ASN A 84 19.82 -13.15 6.46
C ASN A 84 19.37 -11.90 5.69
N TRP A 85 20.16 -10.83 5.71
CA TRP A 85 19.75 -9.49 5.23
C TRP A 85 19.19 -9.51 3.80
N ASP A 86 19.71 -10.39 2.95
CA ASP A 86 19.22 -10.60 1.58
C ASP A 86 17.80 -11.17 1.50
N LYS A 87 17.36 -11.94 2.50
CA LYS A 87 16.02 -12.53 2.58
C LYS A 87 14.97 -11.59 3.19
N CYS A 88 15.38 -10.47 3.79
CA CYS A 88 14.49 -9.46 4.37
C CYS A 88 14.12 -8.35 3.37
N ARG A 89 13.88 -8.68 2.10
CA ARG A 89 13.61 -7.69 1.04
C ARG A 89 12.33 -6.89 1.28
N THR A 90 11.24 -7.53 1.67
CA THR A 90 9.99 -6.84 2.04
C THR A 90 10.21 -5.83 3.16
N ALA A 91 10.93 -6.21 4.22
CA ALA A 91 11.26 -5.30 5.32
C ALA A 91 12.09 -4.09 4.84
N ARG A 92 13.05 -4.30 3.93
CA ARG A 92 13.80 -3.21 3.28
C ARG A 92 12.91 -2.32 2.42
N GLY A 93 11.96 -2.90 1.69
CA GLY A 93 10.98 -2.18 0.89
C GLY A 93 10.09 -1.28 1.74
N ILE A 94 9.59 -1.80 2.87
CA ILE A 94 8.82 -0.99 3.85
C ILE A 94 9.69 0.13 4.42
N GLY A 95 10.93 -0.16 4.80
CA GLY A 95 11.87 0.89 5.26
C GLY A 95 12.13 1.97 4.20
N ALA A 96 12.16 1.61 2.91
CA ALA A 96 12.25 2.58 1.82
C ALA A 96 10.97 3.41 1.70
N ILE A 97 9.78 2.80 1.79
CA ILE A 97 8.49 3.50 1.81
C ILE A 97 8.41 4.48 3.00
N GLU A 98 8.86 4.08 4.18
CA GLU A 98 8.95 4.95 5.36
C GLU A 98 9.86 6.15 5.11
N LEU A 99 11.03 5.92 4.50
CA LEU A 99 11.97 6.98 4.15
C LEU A 99 11.36 7.96 3.13
N ILE A 100 10.70 7.44 2.08
CA ILE A 100 10.01 8.22 1.05
C ILE A 100 8.89 9.07 1.68
N ALA A 101 8.04 8.45 2.51
CA ALA A 101 6.96 9.13 3.21
C ALA A 101 7.47 10.30 4.05
N ARG A 102 8.56 10.08 4.80
CA ARG A 102 9.24 11.12 5.58
C ARG A 102 9.85 12.21 4.68
N ARG A 103 10.53 11.82 3.59
CA ARG A 103 11.21 12.74 2.66
C ARG A 103 10.24 13.74 2.06
N TYR A 104 9.05 13.30 1.66
CA TYR A 104 8.03 14.14 1.03
C TYR A 104 6.90 14.60 1.95
N VAL A 105 7.03 14.35 3.26
CA VAL A 105 6.05 14.76 4.28
C VAL A 105 4.64 14.22 3.96
N VAL A 106 4.58 13.00 3.46
CA VAL A 106 3.32 12.28 3.24
C VAL A 106 3.07 11.38 4.44
N PRO A 107 1.96 11.54 5.17
CA PRO A 107 1.62 10.67 6.28
C PRO A 107 1.61 9.18 5.89
N LEU A 108 2.21 8.34 6.73
CA LEU A 108 2.24 6.90 6.58
C LEU A 108 1.51 6.24 7.74
N LYS A 109 0.65 5.26 7.41
CA LYS A 109 -0.02 4.41 8.39
C LYS A 109 0.32 2.95 8.12
N LEU A 110 1.14 2.38 8.99
CA LEU A 110 1.35 0.93 9.04
C LEU A 110 0.13 0.24 9.66
N GLN A 111 -0.28 -0.88 9.07
CA GLN A 111 -1.40 -1.70 9.54
C GLN A 111 -0.99 -3.18 9.61
N PRO A 112 -1.28 -3.90 10.71
CA PRO A 112 -0.91 -5.30 10.80
C PRO A 112 -1.77 -6.16 9.87
N ALA A 113 -1.20 -7.26 9.35
CA ALA A 113 -1.91 -8.25 8.53
C ALA A 113 -3.23 -8.76 9.17
N ALA A 114 -3.30 -8.76 10.51
CA ALA A 114 -4.49 -9.17 11.27
C ALA A 114 -5.76 -8.32 11.00
N ILE A 115 -5.64 -7.16 10.35
CA ILE A 115 -6.80 -6.34 9.98
C ILE A 115 -7.66 -6.95 8.86
N LYS A 116 -7.15 -7.94 8.10
CA LYS A 116 -7.83 -8.50 6.91
C LYS A 116 -9.23 -9.05 7.25
N GLU A 117 -9.39 -9.77 8.37
CA GLU A 117 -10.72 -10.27 8.79
C GLU A 117 -11.70 -9.15 9.14
N THR A 118 -11.22 -8.08 9.76
CA THR A 118 -12.05 -6.90 10.04
C THR A 118 -12.42 -6.17 8.75
N ALA A 119 -11.48 -6.04 7.82
CA ALA A 119 -11.70 -5.43 6.51
C ALA A 119 -12.70 -6.21 5.65
N LYS A 120 -12.66 -7.55 5.70
CA LYS A 120 -13.68 -8.43 5.08
C LYS A 120 -15.08 -8.11 5.62
N ALA A 121 -15.23 -8.03 6.94
CA ALA A 121 -16.50 -7.66 7.56
C ALA A 121 -16.98 -6.24 7.19
N MET A 122 -16.07 -5.37 6.75
CA MET A 122 -16.36 -4.03 6.22
C MET A 122 -16.66 -4.01 4.71
N GLY A 123 -16.73 -5.18 4.04
CA GLY A 123 -17.09 -5.28 2.61
C GLY A 123 -15.90 -5.13 1.66
N ALA A 124 -14.66 -5.33 2.10
CA ALA A 124 -13.50 -5.16 1.22
C ALA A 124 -13.52 -6.08 -0.02
N GLU A 125 -14.07 -7.29 0.11
CA GLU A 125 -14.11 -8.29 -0.96
C GLU A 125 -15.08 -7.90 -2.08
N ASP A 126 -16.06 -7.03 -1.82
CA ASP A 126 -16.97 -6.49 -2.83
C ASP A 126 -16.26 -5.57 -3.83
N LEU A 127 -15.04 -5.14 -3.49
CA LEU A 127 -14.22 -4.20 -4.26
C LEU A 127 -13.03 -4.89 -4.94
N PHE A 128 -13.01 -6.22 -4.93
CA PHE A 128 -11.96 -7.02 -5.54
C PHE A 128 -12.02 -7.01 -7.06
N VAL A 129 -10.84 -7.13 -7.66
CA VAL A 129 -10.68 -7.20 -9.11
C VAL A 129 -10.58 -8.66 -9.51
N ALA A 130 -11.45 -9.07 -10.43
CA ALA A 130 -11.38 -10.37 -11.06
C ALA A 130 -10.36 -10.37 -12.22
N PRO A 131 -9.64 -11.47 -12.46
CA PRO A 131 -9.70 -12.73 -11.71
C PRO A 131 -8.95 -12.67 -10.37
N LEU A 132 -9.48 -13.36 -9.35
CA LEU A 132 -9.06 -13.17 -7.95
C LEU A 132 -7.64 -13.68 -7.65
N HIS A 133 -7.20 -14.74 -8.32
CA HIS A 133 -5.90 -15.36 -8.01
C HIS A 133 -4.73 -14.51 -8.56
N GLU A 134 -4.90 -14.00 -9.76
CA GLU A 134 -3.93 -13.21 -10.50
C GLU A 134 -3.79 -11.81 -9.90
N ASN A 135 -4.90 -11.25 -9.39
CA ASN A 135 -4.92 -9.92 -8.73
C ASN A 135 -4.87 -10.03 -7.20
N ARG A 136 -4.44 -11.17 -6.65
CA ARG A 136 -4.48 -11.41 -5.19
C ARG A 136 -3.77 -10.33 -4.38
N HIS A 137 -2.63 -9.82 -4.86
CA HIS A 137 -1.82 -8.84 -4.12
C HIS A 137 -2.48 -7.45 -4.17
N GLU A 138 -3.02 -7.08 -5.34
CA GLU A 138 -3.86 -5.88 -5.47
C GLU A 138 -5.07 -5.96 -4.52
N ASN A 139 -5.75 -7.11 -4.49
CA ASN A 139 -6.90 -7.35 -3.62
C ASN A 139 -6.50 -7.32 -2.12
N ASP A 140 -5.33 -7.83 -1.77
CA ASP A 140 -4.81 -7.74 -0.41
C ASP A 140 -4.57 -6.27 0.01
N SER A 141 -4.08 -5.43 -0.89
CA SER A 141 -3.98 -3.98 -0.63
C SER A 141 -5.35 -3.31 -0.38
N ALA A 142 -6.43 -3.81 -0.98
CA ALA A 142 -7.78 -3.28 -0.79
C ALA A 142 -8.28 -3.47 0.65
N TYR A 143 -7.88 -4.55 1.34
CA TYR A 143 -8.19 -4.71 2.77
C TYR A 143 -7.68 -3.53 3.60
N HIS A 144 -6.47 -3.05 3.30
CA HIS A 144 -5.85 -1.94 4.00
C HIS A 144 -6.55 -0.60 3.73
N ALA A 145 -6.90 -0.35 2.47
CA ALA A 145 -7.64 0.85 2.07
C ALA A 145 -9.02 0.95 2.76
N VAL A 146 -9.77 -0.16 2.73
CA VAL A 146 -11.13 -0.24 3.30
C VAL A 146 -11.07 -0.04 4.80
N HIS A 147 -10.21 -0.81 5.49
CA HIS A 147 -10.05 -0.69 6.94
C HIS A 147 -9.63 0.73 7.36
N PHE A 148 -8.66 1.34 6.66
CA PHE A 148 -8.24 2.71 6.94
C PHE A 148 -9.41 3.69 6.80
N THR A 149 -10.12 3.64 5.67
CA THR A 149 -11.19 4.59 5.34
C THR A 149 -12.32 4.54 6.36
N TYR A 150 -12.79 3.36 6.73
CA TYR A 150 -13.82 3.21 7.77
C TYR A 150 -13.36 3.70 9.14
N ARG A 151 -12.09 3.46 9.51
CA ARG A 151 -11.56 3.92 10.81
C ARG A 151 -11.40 5.42 10.87
N GLU A 152 -10.98 6.08 9.79
CA GLU A 152 -10.89 7.55 9.74
C GLU A 152 -12.28 8.19 9.72
N ALA A 153 -13.24 7.62 8.98
CA ALA A 153 -14.63 8.09 9.01
C ALA A 153 -15.24 7.98 10.42
N ALA A 154 -15.00 6.88 11.12
CA ALA A 154 -15.49 6.68 12.49
C ALA A 154 -14.87 7.69 13.48
N LYS A 155 -13.60 8.05 13.32
CA LYS A 155 -12.95 9.10 14.14
C LYS A 155 -13.56 10.47 13.86
N ALA A 156 -13.83 10.80 12.59
CA ALA A 156 -14.43 12.07 12.21
C ALA A 156 -15.88 12.22 12.72
N ALA A 157 -16.62 11.12 12.85
CA ALA A 157 -18.00 11.12 13.37
C ALA A 157 -18.10 11.13 14.91
N GLY A 158 -16.99 10.95 15.62
CA GLY A 158 -16.91 10.85 17.08
C GLY A 158 -16.08 11.94 17.77
N ALA A 159 -15.76 13.03 17.06
CA ALA A 159 -15.13 14.25 17.55
C ALA A 159 -16.12 15.41 17.51
#